data_AF-A0A972Y4A7-F1
#
_entry.id   AF-A0A972Y4A7-F1
#
_cell.length_a   1.000
_cell.length_b   1.000
_cell.length_c   1.000
_cell.angle_alpha   90.00
_cell.angle_beta   90.00
_cell.angle_gamma   90.00
#
_symmetry.space_group_name_H-M   'P 1'
#
loop_
_entity.id
_entity.type
_entity.pdbx_description
1 polymer ?
#
loop_
_entity_poly.entity_id
_entity_poly.type
_entity_poly.pdbx_seq_one_letter_code
_entity_poly.pdbx_strand_id
1 'polypeptide(L)'
;MKLRTWRKQQNWTVAQVADLLGIGISTVTAYENGSRRPRPEMANQIERMTRGRVTAAELLGVVANTHGAVREDPVPFDNEMREQAKALGLDPDAIADKAITEAVKRKRIEAWIEENKEAFAAHRKDIEENGLWSDGLRTF
;
A
#
# COMPACT_ATOMS: atom_id res chain seq x y z
N MET A 1 -8.74 0.15 -9.97
CA MET A 1 -9.23 0.13 -11.37
C MET A 1 -10.68 0.54 -11.37
N LYS A 2 -11.06 1.54 -12.19
CA LYS A 2 -12.44 2.05 -12.21
C LYS A 2 -13.42 1.02 -12.80
N LEU A 3 -14.66 1.01 -12.33
CA LEU A 3 -15.73 0.12 -12.83
C LEU A 3 -15.92 0.24 -14.36
N ARG A 4 -15.84 1.47 -14.89
CA ARG A 4 -15.93 1.75 -16.33
C ARG A 4 -14.81 1.12 -17.14
N THR A 5 -13.57 1.12 -16.64
CA THR A 5 -12.43 0.54 -17.37
C THR A 5 -12.49 -0.98 -17.34
N TRP A 6 -12.94 -1.57 -16.22
CA TRP A 6 -13.17 -3.01 -16.13
C TRP A 6 -14.26 -3.47 -17.10
N ARG A 7 -15.39 -2.76 -17.15
CA ARG A 7 -16.48 -3.05 -18.09
C ARG A 7 -16.01 -3.02 -19.55
N LYS A 8 -15.23 -2.01 -19.94
CA LYS A 8 -14.66 -1.91 -21.30
C LYS A 8 -13.69 -3.05 -21.61
N GLN A 9 -12.86 -3.47 -20.64
CA GLN A 9 -11.93 -4.59 -20.81
C GLN A 9 -12.66 -5.92 -21.04
N GLN A 10 -13.84 -6.10 -20.43
CA GLN A 10 -14.68 -7.29 -20.61
C GLN A 10 -15.63 -7.17 -21.81
N ASN A 11 -15.61 -6.05 -22.54
CA ASN A 11 -16.52 -5.73 -23.63
C ASN A 11 -18.02 -5.78 -23.23
N TRP A 12 -18.32 -5.40 -22.00
CA TRP A 12 -19.69 -5.43 -21.46
C TRP A 12 -20.39 -4.07 -21.62
N THR A 13 -21.71 -4.10 -21.82
CA THR A 13 -22.54 -2.90 -21.85
C THR A 13 -22.95 -2.48 -20.44
N VAL A 14 -23.35 -1.22 -20.26
CA VAL A 14 -23.84 -0.73 -18.95
C VAL A 14 -25.10 -1.49 -18.53
N ALA A 15 -25.95 -1.87 -19.50
CA ALA A 15 -27.15 -2.67 -19.27
C ALA A 15 -26.82 -4.08 -18.74
N GLN A 16 -25.82 -4.75 -19.32
CA GLN A 16 -25.40 -6.07 -18.85
C GLN A 16 -24.86 -6.04 -17.41
N VAL A 17 -24.10 -5.00 -17.05
CA VAL A 17 -23.64 -4.82 -15.67
C VAL A 17 -24.80 -4.49 -14.73
N ALA A 18 -25.79 -3.72 -15.19
CA ALA A 18 -26.98 -3.38 -14.44
C ALA A 18 -27.86 -4.61 -14.13
N ASP A 19 -28.13 -5.44 -15.14
CA ASP A 19 -28.89 -6.69 -15.01
C ASP A 19 -28.17 -7.67 -14.07
N LEU A 20 -26.84 -7.77 -14.21
CA LEU A 20 -26.00 -8.64 -13.39
C LEU A 20 -25.98 -8.24 -11.91
N LEU A 21 -26.06 -6.95 -11.62
CA LEU A 21 -26.08 -6.40 -10.26
C LEU A 21 -27.51 -6.21 -9.71
N GLY A 22 -28.54 -6.45 -10.53
CA GLY A 22 -29.94 -6.23 -10.16
C GLY A 22 -30.28 -4.77 -9.86
N ILE A 23 -29.58 -3.82 -10.49
CA ILE A 23 -29.76 -2.37 -10.28
C ILE A 23 -30.09 -1.66 -11.59
N GLY A 24 -30.68 -0.48 -11.51
CA GLY A 24 -31.00 0.31 -12.71
C GLY A 24 -29.74 0.79 -13.45
N ILE A 25 -29.81 0.88 -14.78
CA ILE A 25 -28.73 1.36 -15.66
C ILE A 25 -28.22 2.75 -15.22
N SER A 26 -29.13 3.64 -14.84
CA SER A 26 -28.79 4.98 -14.33
C SER A 26 -27.98 4.93 -13.04
N THR A 27 -28.17 3.91 -12.21
CA THR A 27 -27.43 3.71 -10.96
C THR A 27 -26.00 3.26 -11.24
N VAL A 28 -25.81 2.35 -12.20
CA VAL A 28 -24.46 1.95 -12.66
C VAL A 28 -23.73 3.15 -13.25
N THR A 29 -24.38 3.94 -14.12
CA THR A 29 -23.78 5.15 -14.69
C THR A 29 -23.41 6.18 -13.61
N ALA A 30 -24.26 6.35 -12.59
CA ALA A 30 -23.97 7.24 -11.47
C ALA A 30 -22.78 6.75 -10.61
N TYR A 31 -22.59 5.44 -10.50
CA TYR A 31 -21.41 4.84 -9.86
C TYR A 31 -20.16 4.99 -10.73
N GLU A 32 -20.26 4.78 -12.05
CA GLU A 32 -19.14 4.96 -12.99
C GLU A 32 -18.62 6.40 -13.03
N ASN A 33 -19.53 7.38 -12.97
CA ASN A 33 -19.21 8.80 -12.99
C ASN A 33 -18.87 9.37 -11.61
N GLY A 34 -19.01 8.58 -10.54
CA GLY A 34 -18.75 9.01 -9.16
C GLY A 34 -19.78 9.98 -8.58
N SER A 35 -20.88 10.26 -9.29
CA SER A 35 -21.97 11.13 -8.82
C SER A 35 -22.76 10.52 -7.67
N ARG A 36 -22.75 9.19 -7.53
CA ARG A 36 -23.38 8.47 -6.43
C ARG A 36 -22.42 7.42 -5.88
N ARG A 37 -22.35 7.31 -4.55
CA ARG A 37 -21.57 6.25 -3.89
C ARG A 37 -22.47 5.02 -3.67
N PRO A 38 -22.01 3.81 -4.00
CA PRO A 38 -22.73 2.58 -3.67
C PRO A 38 -22.80 2.39 -2.15
N ARG A 39 -23.80 1.64 -1.70
CA ARG A 39 -23.84 1.17 -0.31
C ARG A 39 -22.67 0.20 -0.08
N PRO A 40 -22.14 0.08 1.17
CA PRO A 40 -21.02 -0.82 1.46
C PRO A 40 -21.23 -2.26 1.02
N GLU A 41 -22.44 -2.79 1.21
CA GLU A 41 -22.82 -4.14 0.78
C GLU A 41 -22.73 -4.32 -0.75
N MET A 42 -23.21 -3.32 -1.51
CA MET A 42 -23.15 -3.32 -2.98
C MET A 42 -21.71 -3.17 -3.48
N ALA A 43 -20.89 -2.37 -2.81
CA ALA A 43 -19.47 -2.23 -3.14
C ALA A 43 -18.72 -3.57 -2.95
N ASN A 44 -19.00 -4.28 -1.84
CA ASN A 44 -18.46 -5.61 -1.58
C ASN A 44 -18.95 -6.66 -2.59
N GLN A 45 -20.20 -6.56 -3.04
CA GLN A 45 -20.75 -7.42 -4.08
C GLN A 45 -20.01 -7.20 -5.41
N ILE A 46 -19.81 -5.95 -5.82
CA ILE A 46 -19.05 -5.61 -7.04
C ILE A 46 -17.61 -6.13 -6.93
N GLU A 47 -16.97 -6.01 -5.76
CA GLU A 47 -15.62 -6.52 -5.53
C GLU A 47 -15.53 -8.04 -5.71
N ARG A 48 -16.46 -8.79 -5.09
CA ARG A 48 -16.51 -10.25 -5.21
C ARG A 48 -16.73 -10.67 -6.66
N MET A 49 -17.61 -9.99 -7.39
CA MET A 49 -17.92 -10.32 -8.78
C MET A 49 -16.77 -10.00 -9.72
N THR A 50 -16.04 -8.91 -9.47
CA THR A 50 -14.87 -8.53 -10.27
C THR A 50 -13.59 -9.26 -9.83
N ARG A 51 -13.69 -10.22 -8.89
CA ARG A 51 -12.55 -10.94 -8.30
C ARG A 51 -11.47 -9.98 -7.77
N GLY A 52 -11.88 -8.90 -7.12
CA GLY A 52 -10.98 -7.89 -6.55
C GLY A 52 -10.36 -6.92 -7.56
N ARG A 53 -10.73 -6.98 -8.85
CA ARG A 53 -10.22 -6.01 -9.84
C ARG A 53 -10.79 -4.60 -9.61
N VAL A 54 -12.04 -4.50 -9.18
CA VAL A 54 -12.66 -3.24 -8.73
C VAL A 54 -12.88 -3.38 -7.22
N THR A 55 -12.15 -2.63 -6.41
CA THR A 55 -12.22 -2.77 -4.95
C THR A 55 -13.37 -1.96 -4.37
N ALA A 56 -14.01 -2.47 -3.31
CA ALA A 56 -15.05 -1.74 -2.58
C ALA A 56 -14.50 -0.43 -2.00
N ALA A 57 -13.23 -0.42 -1.59
CA ALA A 57 -12.56 0.76 -1.08
C ALA A 57 -12.45 1.91 -2.11
N GLU A 58 -12.20 1.58 -3.39
CA GLU A 58 -12.16 2.54 -4.49
C GLU A 58 -13.56 3.08 -4.84
N LEU A 59 -14.59 2.21 -4.76
CA LEU A 59 -15.99 2.60 -5.00
C LEU A 59 -16.58 3.45 -3.87
N LEU A 60 -16.19 3.20 -2.62
CA LEU A 60 -16.67 3.93 -1.45
C LEU A 60 -15.87 5.22 -1.20
N GLY A 61 -14.75 5.41 -1.89
CA GLY A 61 -13.86 6.55 -1.69
C GLY A 61 -13.19 6.56 -0.32
N VAL A 62 -13.04 5.39 0.30
CA VAL A 62 -12.42 5.21 1.63
C VAL A 62 -10.90 5.25 1.54
N VAL A 63 -10.32 5.04 0.35
CA VAL A 63 -8.92 5.39 0.10
C VAL A 63 -8.84 6.92 -0.03
N ALA A 64 -8.47 7.59 1.07
CA ALA A 64 -7.99 8.96 1.04
C ALA A 64 -6.91 9.08 -0.07
N ASN A 65 -7.10 10.03 -0.98
CA ASN A 65 -6.11 10.53 -1.95
C ASN A 65 -4.88 9.64 -2.21
N THR A 66 -5.01 8.68 -3.14
CA THR A 66 -3.85 8.10 -3.85
C THR A 66 -4.01 8.14 -5.36
N HIS A 67 -4.86 9.03 -5.88
CA HIS A 67 -5.16 9.15 -7.31
C HIS A 67 -5.25 10.61 -7.80
N GLY A 68 -4.71 11.55 -7.01
CA GLY A 68 -4.63 12.98 -7.36
C GLY A 68 -3.20 13.52 -7.54
N ALA A 69 -2.17 12.70 -7.28
CA ALA A 69 -0.83 12.97 -7.80
C ALA A 69 -0.74 12.25 -9.15
N VAL A 70 -0.25 12.96 -10.17
CA VAL A 70 0.33 12.34 -11.34
C VAL A 70 1.26 11.25 -10.83
N ARG A 71 0.85 9.97 -10.95
CA ARG A 71 1.83 8.89 -10.96
C ARG A 71 2.48 9.07 -12.32
N GLU A 72 3.59 9.80 -12.34
CA GLU A 72 4.64 9.46 -13.29
C GLU A 72 4.78 7.94 -13.16
N ASP A 73 4.58 7.21 -14.26
CA ASP A 73 4.86 5.78 -14.27
C ASP A 73 6.18 5.60 -13.52
N PRO A 74 6.24 4.77 -12.46
CA PRO A 74 7.50 4.59 -11.75
C PRO A 74 8.51 4.20 -12.81
N VAL A 75 9.51 5.08 -13.01
CA VAL A 75 10.50 4.91 -14.06
C VAL A 75 10.99 3.48 -13.94
N PRO A 76 10.84 2.65 -14.98
CA PRO A 76 11.11 1.23 -14.86
C PRO A 76 12.52 1.03 -14.34
N PHE A 77 12.64 0.42 -13.15
CA PHE A 77 13.87 -0.26 -12.76
C PHE A 77 14.17 -1.29 -13.84
N ASP A 78 15.45 -1.41 -14.24
CA ASP A 78 15.95 -2.21 -15.36
C ASP A 78 15.06 -3.41 -15.73
N ASN A 79 14.43 -3.32 -16.92
CA ASN A 79 13.43 -4.28 -17.39
C ASN A 79 14.03 -5.70 -17.52
N GLU A 80 15.31 -5.79 -17.90
CA GLU A 80 16.02 -7.05 -18.09
C GLU A 80 16.15 -7.87 -16.79
N MET A 81 16.52 -7.23 -15.68
CA MET A 81 16.68 -7.91 -14.39
C MET A 81 15.34 -8.41 -13.84
N ARG A 82 14.25 -7.69 -14.13
CA ARG A 82 12.89 -8.10 -13.77
C ARG A 82 12.44 -9.31 -14.57
N GLU A 83 12.73 -9.35 -15.86
CA GLU A 83 12.44 -10.51 -16.70
C GLU A 83 13.26 -11.73 -16.26
N GLN A 84 14.53 -11.55 -15.93
CA GLN A 84 15.38 -12.62 -15.38
C GLN A 84 14.87 -13.13 -14.03
N ALA A 85 14.47 -12.23 -13.13
CA ALA A 85 13.89 -12.60 -11.84
C ALA A 85 12.60 -13.43 -12.04
N LYS A 86 11.71 -13.00 -12.94
CA LYS A 86 10.49 -13.75 -13.28
C LYS A 86 10.80 -15.11 -13.90
N ALA A 87 11.80 -15.19 -14.78
CA ALA A 87 12.24 -16.45 -15.37
C ALA A 87 12.77 -17.43 -14.31
N LEU A 88 13.34 -16.91 -13.22
CA LEU A 88 13.81 -17.68 -12.06
C LEU A 88 12.74 -17.91 -10.99
N GLY A 89 11.49 -17.48 -11.22
CA GLY A 89 10.39 -17.63 -10.26
C GLY A 89 10.46 -16.70 -9.04
N LEU A 90 11.29 -15.66 -9.11
CA LEU A 90 11.40 -14.61 -8.09
C LEU A 90 10.38 -13.50 -8.39
N ASP A 91 9.84 -12.89 -7.33
CA ASP A 91 9.00 -11.70 -7.44
C ASP A 91 9.87 -10.44 -7.29
N PRO A 92 10.28 -9.78 -8.39
CA PRO A 92 11.19 -8.64 -8.35
C PRO A 92 10.60 -7.44 -7.59
N ASP A 93 9.28 -7.27 -7.61
CA ASP A 93 8.61 -6.15 -6.93
C ASP A 93 8.65 -6.36 -5.42
N ALA A 94 8.35 -7.57 -4.95
CA ALA A 94 8.45 -7.91 -3.53
C ALA A 94 9.89 -7.79 -2.99
N ILE A 95 10.90 -8.12 -3.80
CA ILE A 95 12.32 -7.97 -3.44
C ILE A 95 12.71 -6.49 -3.35
N ALA A 96 12.30 -5.68 -4.34
CA ALA A 96 12.56 -4.25 -4.35
C ALA A 96 11.93 -3.56 -3.14
N ASP A 97 10.67 -3.87 -2.82
CA ASP A 97 9.96 -3.30 -1.68
C ASP A 97 10.65 -3.64 -0.35
N LYS A 98 11.12 -4.88 -0.18
CA LYS A 98 11.88 -5.29 1.00
C LYS A 98 13.20 -4.52 1.10
N ALA A 99 13.97 -4.45 0.01
CA ALA A 99 15.26 -3.77 -0.02
C ALA A 99 15.12 -2.27 0.29
N ILE A 100 14.11 -1.61 -0.27
CA ILE A 100 13.80 -0.20 0.00
C ILE A 100 13.41 -0.04 1.48
N THR A 101 12.55 -0.90 1.99
CA THR A 101 12.11 -0.85 3.40
C THR A 101 13.30 -0.98 4.36
N GLU A 102 14.21 -1.92 4.09
CA GLU A 102 15.42 -2.11 4.91
C GLU A 102 16.38 -0.91 4.81
N ALA A 103 16.61 -0.39 3.60
CA ALA A 103 17.47 0.77 3.39
C ALA A 103 16.94 2.01 4.14
N VAL A 104 15.63 2.25 4.07
CA VAL A 104 14.97 3.36 4.77
C VAL A 104 15.05 3.17 6.28
N LYS A 105 14.78 1.96 6.79
CA LYS A 105 14.91 1.66 8.22
C LYS A 105 16.33 1.93 8.72
N ARG A 106 17.35 1.45 8.00
CA ARG A 106 18.75 1.68 8.35
C ARG A 106 19.09 3.17 8.41
N LYS A 107 18.68 3.94 7.40
CA LYS A 107 18.92 5.40 7.38
C LYS A 107 18.23 6.14 8.52
N ARG A 108 17.01 5.72 8.89
CA ARG A 108 16.30 6.28 10.04
C ARG A 108 16.99 5.95 11.36
N ILE A 109 17.47 4.72 11.53
CA ILE A 109 18.23 4.32 12.72
C ILE A 109 19.54 5.14 12.81
N GLU A 110 20.27 5.29 11.70
CA GLU A 110 21.47 6.13 11.65
C GLU A 110 21.18 7.58 12.08
N ALA A 111 20.12 8.19 11.53
CA ALA A 111 19.71 9.54 11.90
C ALA A 111 19.32 9.64 13.38
N TRP A 112 18.55 8.67 13.89
CA TRP A 112 18.14 8.63 15.28
C TRP A 112 19.34 8.48 16.23
N ILE A 113 20.33 7.65 15.89
CA ILE A 113 21.57 7.51 16.68
C ILE A 113 22.33 8.83 16.75
N GLU A 114 22.45 9.56 15.63
CA GLU A 114 23.15 10.84 15.63
C GLU A 114 22.39 11.89 16.44
N GLU A 115 21.07 11.97 16.31
CA GLU A 115 20.21 12.86 17.11
C GLU A 115 20.30 12.54 18.62
N ASN A 116 20.42 11.26 18.98
CA ASN A 116 20.45 10.81 20.38
C ASN A 116 21.87 10.68 20.93
N LYS A 117 22.89 11.09 20.18
CA LYS A 117 24.30 10.96 20.57
C LYS A 117 24.62 11.68 21.87
N GLU A 118 24.06 12.88 22.07
CA GLU A 118 24.21 13.64 23.31
C GLU A 118 23.51 12.97 24.49
N ALA A 119 22.31 12.41 24.28
CA ALA A 119 21.59 11.66 25.30
C ALA A 119 22.35 10.38 25.71
N PHE A 120 22.92 9.66 24.74
CA PHE A 120 23.78 8.50 25.00
C PHE A 120 25.09 8.89 25.69
N ALA A 121 25.64 10.08 25.40
CA ALA A 121 26.84 10.57 26.07
C ALA A 121 26.55 10.95 27.53
N ALA A 122 25.45 11.66 27.78
CA ALA A 122 25.00 12.00 29.12
C ALA A 122 24.71 10.74 29.96
N HIS A 123 24.02 9.76 29.37
CA HIS A 123 23.74 8.50 30.06
C HIS A 123 25.01 7.66 30.32
N ARG A 124 25.97 7.64 29.37
CA ARG A 124 27.27 6.98 29.61
C ARG A 124 28.02 7.63 30.76
N LYS A 125 28.05 8.97 30.81
CA LYS A 125 28.70 9.71 31.89
C LYS A 125 28.04 9.42 33.24
N ASP A 126 26.71 9.37 33.30
CA ASP A 126 25.97 9.00 34.50
C ASP A 126 26.30 7.58 34.99
N ILE A 127 26.41 6.60 34.08
CA ILE A 127 26.83 5.24 34.42
C ILE A 127 28.29 5.20 34.90
N GLU A 128 29.19 6.00 34.33
CA GLU A 128 30.59 6.08 34.78
C GLU A 128 30.71 6.70 36.18
N GLU A 129 29.91 7.74 36.49
CA GLU A 129 29.94 8.44 37.77
C GLU A 129 29.19 7.69 38.88
N ASN A 130 28.02 7.12 38.57
CA ASN A 130 27.09 6.56 39.56
C ASN A 130 26.98 5.02 39.51
N GLY A 131 27.57 4.37 38.50
CA GLY A 131 27.43 2.93 38.27
C GLY A 131 26.06 2.54 37.72
N LEU A 132 25.88 1.26 37.39
CA LEU A 132 24.57 0.74 36.99
C LEU A 132 23.82 0.26 38.22
N TRP A 133 22.54 0.64 38.37
CA TRP A 133 21.69 0.20 39.50
C TRP A 133 21.71 -1.32 39.74
N SER A 134 21.86 -2.12 38.68
CA SER A 134 21.86 -3.59 38.73
C SER A 134 23.23 -4.21 38.99
N ASP A 135 24.31 -3.43 39.13
CA ASP A 135 25.65 -3.98 39.33
C ASP A 135 25.77 -4.80 40.63
N GLY A 136 25.01 -4.45 41.68
CA GLY A 136 24.94 -5.24 42.92
C GLY A 136 24.11 -6.52 42.84
N LEU A 137 23.38 -6.76 41.74
CA LEU A 137 22.49 -7.90 41.55
C LEU A 137 23.03 -8.91 40.51
N ARG A 138 24.15 -8.60 39.84
CA ARG A 138 24.81 -9.50 38.90
C ARG A 138 25.55 -10.60 39.67
N THR A 139 25.03 -11.82 39.60
CA THR A 139 25.72 -13.05 40.00
C THR A 139 26.22 -13.74 38.72
N PHE A 140 27.54 -13.73 38.52
CA PHE A 140 28.21 -14.51 37.47
C PHE A 140 28.59 -15.89 38.01
#